data_AF-A0A538C826-F1
#
_entry.id   AF-A0A538C826-F1
#
_cell.length_a   1.000
_cell.length_b   1.000
_cell.length_c   1.000
_cell.angle_alpha   90.00
_cell.angle_beta   90.00
_cell.angle_gamma   90.00
#
_symmetry.space_group_name_H-M   'P 1'
#
loop_
_entity.id
_entity.type
_entity.pdbx_description
1 polymer ?
#
loop_
_entity_poly.entity_id
_entity_poly.type
_entity_poly.pdbx_seq_one_letter_code
_entity_poly.pdbx_strand_id
1 'polypeptide(L)'
;MDRTSLEQLLRQGLSLAEIAERFGLHESTVGYWVGKHGLEAVHRERSAARGGLGRRQLEALVEANMTIAQIAEAVERSKATVRYWLTRYGLSTRGGVGRRPAEQVQAAKRAGLATAEMLCPRHGTTEFGLNARGYYRCKRCRSEAVARRRRKMKSILVQEAGGRCCICGYDRNMRALHFHHLEPELKRHSINAKGVAVALEKLRAEARKCVLLCSNCHAEVEDRMVSIPAGAQARSPG
;
A
#
# COMPACT_ATOMS: atom_id res chain seq x y z
N MET A 1 -27.61 -8.28 -25.13
CA MET A 1 -27.35 -6.86 -24.82
C MET A 1 -27.25 -6.10 -26.12
N ASP A 2 -27.95 -4.98 -26.24
CA ASP A 2 -27.88 -4.13 -27.43
C ASP A 2 -26.52 -3.42 -27.51
N ARG A 3 -26.07 -3.15 -28.74
CA ARG A 3 -24.76 -2.56 -29.02
C ARG A 3 -24.61 -1.17 -28.39
N THR A 4 -25.65 -0.35 -28.46
CA THR A 4 -25.63 1.05 -28.02
C THR A 4 -25.45 1.18 -26.51
N SER A 5 -26.18 0.38 -25.72
CA SER A 5 -26.05 0.37 -24.26
C SER A 5 -24.68 -0.14 -23.82
N LEU A 6 -24.16 -1.19 -24.47
CA LEU A 6 -22.83 -1.73 -24.18
C LEU A 6 -21.71 -0.73 -24.50
N GLU A 7 -21.81 -0.01 -25.62
CA GLU A 7 -20.86 1.04 -26.00
C GLU A 7 -20.89 2.22 -25.02
N GLN A 8 -22.07 2.65 -24.58
CA GLN A 8 -22.21 3.74 -23.62
C GLN A 8 -21.59 3.37 -22.25
N LEU A 9 -21.80 2.15 -21.77
CA LEU A 9 -21.23 1.66 -20.52
C LEU A 9 -19.70 1.54 -20.59
N LEU A 10 -19.17 1.08 -21.72
CA LEU A 10 -17.72 1.06 -21.96
C LEU A 10 -17.14 2.46 -22.03
N ARG A 11 -17.81 3.43 -22.67
CA ARG A 11 -17.40 4.85 -22.69
C ARG A 11 -17.43 5.51 -21.31
N GLN A 12 -18.32 5.07 -20.43
CA GLN A 12 -18.36 5.48 -19.02
C GLN A 12 -17.21 4.88 -18.19
N GLY A 13 -16.36 4.05 -18.79
CA GLY A 13 -15.17 3.49 -18.15
C GLY A 13 -15.45 2.26 -17.28
N LEU A 14 -16.66 1.69 -17.35
CA LEU A 14 -16.99 0.46 -16.62
C LEU A 14 -16.21 -0.72 -17.21
N SER A 15 -15.70 -1.56 -16.31
CA SER A 15 -15.07 -2.83 -16.64
C SER A 15 -16.11 -3.88 -17.04
N LEU A 16 -15.66 -4.94 -17.73
CA LEU A 16 -16.54 -6.05 -18.10
C LEU A 16 -17.18 -6.73 -16.88
N ALA A 17 -16.48 -6.77 -15.75
CA ALA A 17 -16.97 -7.31 -14.49
C ALA A 17 -18.11 -6.45 -13.89
N GLU A 18 -17.98 -5.13 -13.90
CA GLU A 18 -19.03 -4.22 -13.41
C GLU A 18 -20.27 -4.25 -14.31
N ILE A 19 -20.08 -4.36 -15.62
CA ILE A 19 -21.17 -4.56 -16.58
C ILE A 19 -21.84 -5.92 -16.34
N ALA A 20 -21.06 -6.97 -16.07
CA ALA A 20 -21.60 -8.29 -15.79
C ALA A 20 -22.47 -8.30 -14.52
N GLU A 21 -21.99 -7.71 -13.44
CA GLU A 21 -22.72 -7.56 -12.18
C GLU A 21 -24.01 -6.76 -12.35
N ARG A 22 -23.96 -5.64 -13.09
CA ARG A 22 -25.12 -4.76 -13.34
C ARG A 22 -26.26 -5.44 -14.09
N PHE A 23 -25.95 -6.42 -14.95
CA PHE A 23 -26.94 -7.17 -15.72
C PHE A 23 -27.17 -8.59 -15.21
N GLY A 24 -26.57 -8.97 -14.07
CA GLY A 24 -26.68 -10.34 -13.53
C GLY A 24 -26.11 -11.42 -14.46
N LEU A 25 -25.12 -11.06 -15.28
CA LEU A 25 -24.46 -11.94 -16.23
C LEU A 25 -23.07 -12.33 -15.75
N HIS A 26 -22.50 -13.37 -16.37
CA HIS A 26 -21.10 -13.71 -16.17
C HIS A 26 -20.20 -12.83 -17.05
N GLU A 27 -18.98 -12.49 -16.58
CA GLU A 27 -18.03 -11.62 -17.28
C GLU A 27 -17.71 -12.11 -18.70
N SER A 28 -17.61 -13.44 -18.88
CA SER A 28 -17.41 -14.06 -20.20
C SER A 28 -18.57 -13.83 -21.17
N THR A 29 -19.81 -13.71 -20.66
CA THR A 29 -21.00 -13.41 -21.48
C THR A 29 -20.92 -11.98 -22.00
N VAL A 30 -20.52 -11.03 -21.15
CA VAL A 30 -20.31 -9.63 -21.58
C VAL A 30 -19.17 -9.55 -22.59
N GLY A 31 -18.07 -10.27 -22.36
CA GLY A 31 -16.96 -10.37 -23.31
C GLY A 31 -17.37 -10.90 -24.69
N TYR A 32 -18.26 -11.91 -24.73
CA TYR A 32 -18.84 -12.42 -25.97
C TYR A 32 -19.64 -11.33 -26.72
N TRP A 33 -20.47 -10.55 -26.03
CA TRP A 33 -21.24 -9.47 -26.63
C TRP A 33 -20.36 -8.32 -27.13
N VAL A 34 -19.30 -7.97 -26.40
CA VAL A 34 -18.30 -6.98 -26.82
C VAL A 34 -17.62 -7.42 -28.12
N GLY A 35 -17.18 -8.67 -28.19
CA GLY A 35 -16.59 -9.24 -29.40
C GLY A 35 -17.58 -9.34 -30.58
N LYS A 36 -18.81 -9.80 -30.31
CA LYS A 36 -19.88 -9.93 -31.32
C LYS A 36 -20.28 -8.60 -31.94
N HIS A 37 -20.24 -7.51 -31.17
CA HIS A 37 -20.59 -6.17 -31.63
C HIS A 37 -19.40 -5.35 -32.14
N GLY A 38 -18.18 -5.92 -32.14
CA GLY A 38 -16.96 -5.26 -32.58
C GLY A 38 -16.57 -4.05 -31.71
N LEU A 39 -16.98 -4.05 -30.44
CA LEU A 39 -16.67 -2.97 -29.50
C LEU A 39 -15.32 -3.22 -28.83
N GLU A 40 -14.55 -2.17 -28.59
CA GLU A 40 -13.30 -2.27 -27.82
C GLU A 40 -13.53 -1.83 -26.38
N ALA A 41 -13.17 -2.70 -25.43
CA ALA A 41 -13.21 -2.34 -24.03
C ALA A 41 -12.10 -1.32 -23.74
N VAL A 42 -12.49 -0.17 -23.18
CA VAL A 42 -11.60 0.95 -22.82
C VAL A 42 -10.46 0.52 -21.87
N HIS A 43 -10.63 -0.58 -21.13
CA HIS A 43 -9.60 -1.13 -20.24
C HIS A 43 -8.61 -2.11 -20.89
N ARG A 44 -8.60 -2.30 -22.22
CA ARG A 44 -7.57 -3.12 -22.90
C ARG A 44 -6.15 -2.62 -22.67
N GLU A 45 -5.95 -1.34 -22.35
CA GLU A 45 -4.62 -0.77 -22.08
C GLU A 45 -3.92 -1.42 -20.87
N ARG A 46 -4.67 -1.84 -19.84
CA ARG A 46 -4.06 -2.49 -18.65
C ARG A 46 -3.56 -3.90 -18.92
N SER A 47 -4.13 -4.58 -19.92
CA SER A 47 -3.83 -5.97 -20.29
C SER A 47 -3.09 -6.09 -21.63
N ALA A 48 -2.61 -4.97 -22.20
CA ALA A 48 -1.73 -5.02 -23.34
C ALA A 48 -0.49 -5.86 -22.99
N ALA A 49 -0.12 -6.80 -23.86
CA ALA A 49 1.05 -7.65 -23.68
C ALA A 49 2.29 -6.75 -23.64
N ARG A 50 2.73 -6.42 -22.43
CA ARG A 50 3.78 -5.44 -22.12
C ARG A 50 5.21 -5.87 -22.55
N GLY A 51 5.32 -6.80 -23.51
CA GLY A 51 6.58 -7.34 -24.03
C GLY A 51 7.43 -8.09 -22.99
N GLY A 52 8.47 -8.77 -23.47
CA GLY A 52 9.51 -9.31 -22.60
C GLY A 52 10.43 -8.21 -22.08
N LEU A 53 11.04 -8.42 -20.90
CA LEU A 53 12.08 -7.51 -20.42
C LEU A 53 13.40 -7.83 -21.15
N GLY A 54 14.08 -6.81 -21.67
CA GLY A 54 15.34 -7.00 -22.38
C GLY A 54 16.50 -7.34 -21.43
N ARG A 55 17.37 -8.26 -21.83
CA ARG A 55 18.56 -8.67 -21.05
C ARG A 55 19.44 -7.48 -20.64
N ARG A 56 19.81 -6.61 -21.59
CA ARG A 56 20.67 -5.43 -21.35
C ARG A 56 20.08 -4.46 -20.33
N GLN A 57 18.75 -4.28 -20.36
CA GLN A 57 18.04 -3.42 -19.40
C GLN A 57 18.13 -4.00 -17.98
N LEU A 58 17.92 -5.31 -17.83
CA LEU A 58 18.03 -5.97 -16.53
C LEU A 58 19.47 -6.01 -16.01
N GLU A 59 20.47 -6.21 -16.90
CA GLU A 59 21.89 -6.14 -16.55
C GLU A 59 22.26 -4.78 -15.96
N ALA A 60 21.88 -3.68 -16.62
CA ALA A 60 22.15 -2.32 -16.14
C ALA A 60 21.54 -2.07 -14.75
N LEU A 61 20.32 -2.54 -14.51
CA LEU A 61 19.64 -2.38 -13.20
C LEU A 61 20.27 -3.27 -12.12
N VAL A 62 20.76 -4.46 -12.46
CA VAL A 62 21.49 -5.35 -11.56
C VAL A 62 22.84 -4.75 -11.17
N GLU A 63 23.58 -4.20 -12.14
CA GLU A 63 24.87 -3.51 -11.90
C GLU A 63 24.68 -2.24 -11.06
N ALA A 64 23.53 -1.56 -11.18
CA ALA A 64 23.12 -0.49 -10.28
C ALA A 64 22.75 -0.98 -8.85
N ASN A 65 23.02 -2.25 -8.52
CA ASN A 65 22.73 -2.90 -7.24
C ASN A 65 21.26 -2.82 -6.80
N MET A 66 20.32 -2.68 -7.75
CA MET A 66 18.91 -2.64 -7.43
C MET A 66 18.40 -3.99 -6.90
N THR A 67 17.50 -3.93 -5.92
CA THR A 67 16.74 -5.11 -5.48
C THR A 67 15.66 -5.48 -6.49
N ILE A 68 15.19 -6.72 -6.48
CA ILE A 68 14.06 -7.17 -7.32
C ILE A 68 12.83 -6.25 -7.18
N ALA A 69 12.61 -5.67 -5.99
CA ALA A 69 11.50 -4.74 -5.76
C ALA A 69 11.71 -3.40 -6.47
N GLN A 70 12.92 -2.85 -6.44
CA GLN A 70 13.26 -1.61 -7.15
C GLN A 70 13.26 -1.83 -8.67
N ILE A 71 13.78 -2.96 -9.15
CA ILE A 71 13.72 -3.33 -10.56
C ILE A 71 12.27 -3.43 -11.02
N ALA A 72 11.40 -4.07 -10.23
CA ALA A 72 9.97 -4.18 -10.54
C ALA A 72 9.26 -2.82 -10.66
N GLU A 73 9.61 -1.87 -9.81
CA GLU A 73 9.10 -0.49 -9.87
C GLU A 73 9.65 0.24 -11.10
N ALA A 74 10.97 0.17 -11.35
CA ALA A 74 11.63 0.84 -12.46
C ALA A 74 11.17 0.34 -13.84
N VAL A 75 10.87 -0.95 -13.98
CA VAL A 75 10.37 -1.54 -15.24
C VAL A 75 8.85 -1.63 -15.28
N GLU A 76 8.16 -1.14 -14.25
CA GLU A 76 6.71 -1.21 -14.08
C GLU A 76 6.15 -2.63 -14.34
N ARG A 77 6.75 -3.63 -13.71
CA ARG A 77 6.30 -5.03 -13.79
C ARG A 77 6.14 -5.62 -12.39
N SER A 78 5.46 -6.76 -12.33
CA SER A 78 5.39 -7.51 -11.09
C SER A 78 6.79 -8.05 -10.70
N LYS A 79 7.01 -8.21 -9.40
CA LYS A 79 8.23 -8.87 -8.87
C LYS A 79 8.41 -10.30 -9.40
N ALA A 80 7.30 -10.97 -9.71
CA ALA A 80 7.33 -12.32 -10.29
C ALA A 80 7.82 -12.29 -11.73
N THR A 81 7.35 -11.32 -12.53
CA THR A 81 7.80 -11.10 -13.91
C THR A 81 9.29 -10.76 -13.96
N VAL A 82 9.76 -9.85 -13.09
CA VAL A 82 11.18 -9.53 -12.99
C VAL A 82 12.01 -10.76 -12.62
N ARG A 83 11.57 -11.54 -11.62
CA ARG A 83 12.26 -12.77 -11.21
C ARG A 83 12.36 -13.77 -12.35
N TYR A 84 11.28 -13.97 -13.09
CA TYR A 84 11.25 -14.85 -14.26
C TYR A 84 12.33 -14.47 -15.28
N TRP A 85 12.40 -13.19 -15.66
CA TRP A 85 13.38 -12.73 -16.65
C TRP A 85 14.82 -12.73 -16.13
N LEU A 86 15.05 -12.41 -14.85
CA LEU A 86 16.36 -12.54 -14.22
C LEU A 86 16.86 -13.99 -14.26
N THR A 87 16.01 -14.96 -13.88
CA THR A 87 16.34 -16.39 -13.97
C THR A 87 16.61 -16.82 -15.40
N ARG A 88 15.75 -16.40 -16.35
CA ARG A 88 15.90 -16.74 -17.78
C ARG A 88 17.22 -16.25 -18.38
N TYR A 89 17.75 -15.13 -17.89
CA TYR A 89 19.02 -14.57 -18.34
C TYR A 89 20.21 -14.90 -17.45
N GLY A 90 20.03 -15.71 -16.39
CA GLY A 90 21.09 -16.05 -15.43
C GLY A 90 21.57 -14.86 -14.58
N LEU A 91 20.76 -13.80 -14.46
CA LEU A 91 21.08 -12.59 -13.71
C LEU A 91 20.61 -12.72 -12.26
N SER A 92 21.40 -12.19 -11.33
CA SER A 92 21.07 -12.17 -9.90
C SER A 92 21.31 -10.81 -9.29
N THR A 93 20.30 -10.27 -8.59
CA THR A 93 20.45 -8.98 -7.88
C THR A 93 21.38 -9.15 -6.68
N ARG A 94 22.43 -8.31 -6.60
CA ARG A 94 23.36 -8.30 -5.46
C ARG A 94 22.79 -7.60 -4.22
N GLY A 95 21.72 -6.80 -4.38
CA GLY A 95 21.03 -6.08 -3.29
C GLY A 95 20.20 -6.93 -2.34
N GLY A 96 20.42 -8.25 -2.27
CA GLY A 96 19.74 -9.11 -1.32
C GLY A 96 20.18 -8.77 0.11
N VAL A 97 19.23 -8.48 1.00
CA VAL A 97 19.47 -8.50 2.44
C VAL A 97 20.01 -9.91 2.75
N GLY A 98 21.25 -10.01 3.24
CA GLY A 98 22.00 -11.27 3.36
C GLY A 98 21.17 -12.45 3.89
N ARG A 99 21.56 -13.68 3.53
CA ARG A 99 20.87 -14.87 4.02
C ARG A 99 20.98 -14.89 5.55
N ARG A 100 19.85 -15.07 6.24
CA ARG A 100 19.85 -15.20 7.72
C ARG A 100 20.70 -16.42 8.10
N PRO A 101 21.40 -16.39 9.25
CA PRO A 101 22.19 -17.54 9.69
C PRO A 101 21.26 -18.73 9.91
N ALA A 102 21.32 -19.71 9.00
CA ALA A 102 20.43 -20.86 9.03
C ALA A 102 20.64 -21.68 10.32
N GLU A 103 21.89 -21.79 10.77
CA GLU A 103 22.27 -22.50 11.98
C GLU A 103 21.63 -21.90 13.24
N GLN A 104 21.72 -20.58 13.45
CA GLN A 104 21.10 -19.89 14.60
C GLN A 104 19.58 -20.10 14.62
N VAL A 105 18.94 -20.09 13.44
CA VAL A 105 17.51 -20.37 13.31
C VAL A 105 17.19 -21.81 13.70
N GLN A 106 17.97 -22.79 13.23
CA GLN A 106 17.74 -24.20 13.57
C GLN A 106 17.99 -24.48 15.05
N ALA A 107 19.04 -23.89 15.63
CA ALA A 107 19.31 -23.99 17.07
C ALA A 107 18.13 -23.46 17.90
N ALA A 108 17.61 -22.28 17.57
CA ALA A 108 16.45 -21.72 18.27
C ALA A 108 15.17 -22.57 18.11
N LYS A 109 14.96 -23.17 16.92
CA LYS A 109 13.85 -24.11 16.69
C LYS A 109 13.98 -25.37 17.54
N ARG A 110 15.17 -25.98 17.57
CA ARG A 110 15.45 -27.19 18.38
C ARG A 110 15.25 -26.91 19.86
N ALA A 111 15.62 -25.72 20.31
CA ALA A 111 15.43 -25.26 21.69
C ALA A 111 14.00 -24.76 22.00
N GLY A 112 13.07 -24.76 21.03
CA GLY A 112 11.67 -24.34 21.26
C GLY A 112 11.48 -22.86 21.62
N LEU A 113 12.43 -21.99 21.27
CA LEU A 113 12.45 -20.61 21.77
C LEU A 113 11.42 -19.72 21.05
N ALA A 114 10.48 -19.11 21.76
CA ALA A 114 9.58 -18.11 21.15
C ALA A 114 10.33 -16.85 20.69
N THR A 115 11.45 -16.54 21.35
CA THR A 115 12.34 -15.41 21.06
C THR A 115 13.79 -15.84 21.19
N ALA A 116 14.65 -15.38 20.29
CA ALA A 116 16.08 -15.70 20.30
C ALA A 116 16.90 -14.56 19.69
N GLU A 117 18.12 -14.38 20.18
CA GLU A 117 19.07 -13.46 19.57
C GLU A 117 19.74 -14.10 18.35
N MET A 118 19.77 -13.36 17.24
CA MET A 118 20.39 -13.82 16.00
C MET A 118 20.98 -12.64 15.24
N LEU A 119 21.86 -12.94 14.28
CA LEU A 119 22.39 -11.93 13.37
C LEU A 119 21.33 -11.54 12.31
N CYS A 120 20.95 -10.27 12.33
CA CYS A 120 20.18 -9.64 11.27
C CYS A 120 21.12 -8.92 10.29
N PRO A 121 21.03 -9.17 8.97
CA PRO A 121 21.87 -8.49 7.99
C PRO A 121 21.69 -6.96 7.94
N ARG A 122 20.60 -6.44 8.52
CA ARG A 122 20.32 -4.99 8.58
C ARG A 122 20.65 -4.37 9.94
N HIS A 123 20.58 -5.16 11.01
CA HIS A 123 20.57 -4.63 12.39
C HIS A 123 21.67 -5.21 13.28
N GLY A 124 22.55 -6.06 12.73
CA GLY A 124 23.50 -6.83 13.52
C GLY A 124 22.80 -7.84 14.43
N THR A 125 23.43 -8.21 15.53
CA THR A 125 22.83 -9.08 16.56
C THR A 125 21.64 -8.38 17.20
N THR A 126 20.48 -9.03 17.16
CA THR A 126 19.23 -8.46 17.67
C THR A 126 18.26 -9.58 18.02
N GLU A 127 17.23 -9.24 18.78
CA GLU A 127 16.15 -10.17 19.10
C GLU A 127 15.24 -10.48 17.90
N PHE A 128 14.98 -11.77 17.68
CA PHE A 128 14.04 -12.31 16.73
C PHE A 128 12.88 -12.95 17.48
N GLY A 129 11.66 -12.78 16.98
CA GLY A 129 10.47 -13.47 17.48
C GLY A 129 9.94 -14.47 16.48
N LEU A 130 9.54 -15.65 16.94
CA LEU A 130 8.84 -16.66 16.17
C LEU A 130 7.49 -16.09 15.71
N ASN A 131 7.21 -16.21 14.41
CA ASN A 131 5.92 -15.85 13.83
C ASN A 131 4.97 -17.05 13.89
N ALA A 132 3.65 -16.81 13.87
CA ALA A 132 2.63 -17.85 13.80
C ALA A 132 2.82 -18.82 12.63
N ARG A 133 3.46 -18.39 11.53
CA ARG A 133 3.82 -19.24 10.38
C ARG A 133 5.12 -20.06 10.57
N GLY A 134 5.65 -20.17 11.79
CA GLY A 134 6.80 -21.03 12.11
C GLY A 134 8.18 -20.52 11.67
N TYR A 135 8.34 -19.21 11.42
CA TYR A 135 9.63 -18.60 11.07
C TYR A 135 10.00 -17.44 12.00
N TYR A 136 11.29 -17.31 12.30
CA TYR A 136 11.80 -16.19 13.09
C TYR A 136 11.90 -14.92 12.26
N ARG A 137 11.53 -13.79 12.88
CA ARG A 137 11.67 -12.47 12.27
C ARG A 137 12.24 -11.48 13.28
N CYS A 138 13.30 -10.80 12.88
CA CYS A 138 13.89 -9.70 13.64
C CYS A 138 12.81 -8.69 14.07
N LYS A 139 12.76 -8.39 15.37
CA LYS A 139 11.76 -7.47 15.93
C LYS A 139 11.97 -6.03 15.44
N ARG A 140 13.22 -5.59 15.26
CA ARG A 140 13.55 -4.27 14.69
C ARG A 140 13.08 -4.13 13.24
N CYS A 141 13.40 -5.10 12.39
CA CYS A 141 12.88 -5.18 11.01
C CYS A 141 11.34 -5.16 10.95
N ARG A 142 10.67 -5.81 11.91
CA ARG A 142 9.20 -5.80 12.00
C ARG A 142 8.69 -4.40 12.36
N SER A 143 9.26 -3.78 13.39
CA SER A 143 8.91 -2.43 13.84
C SER A 143 9.10 -1.38 12.73
N GLU A 144 10.24 -1.41 12.04
CA GLU A 144 10.52 -0.50 10.92
C GLU A 144 9.52 -0.66 9.76
N ALA A 145 9.11 -1.90 9.46
CA ALA A 145 8.11 -2.15 8.43
C ALA A 145 6.73 -1.58 8.81
N VAL A 146 6.34 -1.71 10.08
CA VAL A 146 5.11 -1.10 10.62
C VAL A 146 5.20 0.42 10.56
N ALA A 147 6.31 1.01 11.01
CA ALA A 147 6.54 2.46 10.96
C ALA A 147 6.48 2.99 9.52
N ARG A 148 7.12 2.30 8.56
CA ARG A 148 7.07 2.66 7.14
C ARG A 148 5.64 2.61 6.60
N ARG A 149 4.89 1.56 6.92
CA ARG A 149 3.47 1.47 6.53
C ARG A 149 2.66 2.62 7.11
N ARG A 150 2.79 2.89 8.42
CA ARG A 150 2.06 3.99 9.08
C ARG A 150 2.36 5.35 8.45
N ARG A 151 3.63 5.63 8.12
CA ARG A 151 4.03 6.85 7.40
C ARG A 151 3.38 6.92 6.01
N LYS A 152 3.42 5.83 5.24
CA LYS A 152 2.76 5.77 3.93
C LYS A 152 1.26 6.04 4.03
N MET A 153 0.57 5.38 4.97
CA MET A 153 -0.87 5.59 5.16
C MET A 153 -1.16 7.03 5.60
N LYS A 154 -0.41 7.58 6.57
CA LYS A 154 -0.55 8.97 7.02
C LYS A 154 -0.38 9.95 5.86
N SER A 155 0.61 9.73 4.99
CA SER A 155 0.83 10.56 3.79
C SER A 155 -0.40 10.62 2.89
N ILE A 156 -1.01 9.47 2.61
CA ILE A 156 -2.22 9.39 1.77
C ILE A 156 -3.35 10.18 2.41
N LEU A 157 -3.64 9.92 3.70
CA LEU A 157 -4.75 10.58 4.40
C LEU A 157 -4.54 12.09 4.52
N VAL A 158 -3.30 12.53 4.80
CA VAL A 158 -2.96 13.96 4.88
C VAL A 158 -3.19 14.64 3.54
N GLN A 159 -2.76 14.03 2.43
CA GLN A 159 -3.00 14.55 1.09
C GLN A 159 -4.50 14.62 0.76
N GLU A 160 -5.25 13.56 1.07
CA GLU A 160 -6.71 13.51 0.89
C GLU A 160 -7.43 14.57 1.74
N ALA A 161 -6.89 14.94 2.90
CA ALA A 161 -7.42 15.99 3.78
C ALA A 161 -6.91 17.41 3.45
N GLY A 162 -6.28 17.61 2.28
CA GLY A 162 -5.85 18.93 1.80
C GLY A 162 -4.40 19.31 2.12
N GLY A 163 -3.63 18.43 2.78
CA GLY A 163 -2.17 18.55 2.92
C GLY A 163 -1.67 19.58 3.93
N ARG A 164 -2.56 20.39 4.51
CA ARG A 164 -2.22 21.53 5.37
C ARG A 164 -3.17 21.66 6.56
N CYS A 165 -2.73 22.36 7.61
CA CYS A 165 -3.61 22.71 8.72
C CYS A 165 -4.78 23.57 8.24
N CYS A 166 -6.02 23.21 8.60
CA CYS A 166 -7.20 23.96 8.21
C CYS A 166 -7.39 25.30 8.96
N ILE A 167 -6.63 25.54 10.04
CA ILE A 167 -6.65 26.79 10.79
C ILE A 167 -5.55 27.75 10.29
N CYS A 168 -4.28 27.36 10.41
CA CYS A 168 -3.15 28.25 10.12
C CYS A 168 -2.45 27.99 8.77
N GLY A 169 -2.89 27.00 8.00
CA GLY A 169 -2.30 26.69 6.68
C GLY A 169 -0.95 25.97 6.72
N TYR A 170 -0.41 25.60 7.88
CA TYR A 170 0.87 24.90 7.99
C TYR A 170 0.92 23.59 7.17
N ASP A 171 1.92 23.44 6.31
CA ASP A 171 2.13 22.29 5.42
C ASP A 171 3.59 21.78 5.35
N ARG A 172 4.52 22.48 6.02
CA ARG A 172 5.97 22.23 5.91
C ARG A 172 6.42 20.86 6.39
N ASN A 173 5.76 20.28 7.40
CA ASN A 173 6.13 18.98 7.95
C ASN A 173 4.89 18.12 8.26
N MET A 174 4.66 17.12 7.42
CA MET A 174 3.59 16.12 7.59
C MET A 174 3.60 15.45 8.97
N ARG A 175 4.76 15.32 9.63
CA ARG A 175 4.82 14.71 10.96
C ARG A 175 4.11 15.55 12.01
N ALA A 176 4.12 16.87 11.87
CA ALA A 176 3.46 17.82 12.75
C ALA A 176 1.97 18.03 12.44
N LEU A 177 1.42 17.32 11.44
CA LEU A 177 -0.02 17.33 11.15
C LEU A 177 -0.73 16.18 11.85
N HIS A 178 -1.88 16.45 12.47
CA HIS A 178 -2.66 15.55 13.30
C HIS A 178 -4.13 15.59 12.87
N PHE A 179 -4.78 14.43 12.93
CA PHE A 179 -6.22 14.32 12.72
C PHE A 179 -6.92 14.54 14.05
N HIS A 180 -7.66 15.64 14.16
CA HIS A 180 -8.46 15.99 15.33
C HIS A 180 -9.92 15.56 15.10
N HIS A 181 -10.47 14.79 16.02
CA HIS A 181 -11.88 14.38 15.98
C HIS A 181 -12.78 15.55 16.39
N LEU A 182 -13.76 15.89 15.55
CA LEU A 182 -14.74 16.94 15.87
C LEU A 182 -15.68 16.53 17.02
N GLU A 183 -15.99 15.23 17.10
CA GLU A 183 -16.80 14.64 18.15
C GLU A 183 -16.01 13.49 18.78
N PRO A 184 -15.33 13.71 19.92
CA PRO A 184 -14.51 12.71 20.59
C PRO A 184 -15.27 11.41 20.90
N GLU A 185 -16.59 11.49 21.11
CA GLU A 185 -17.47 10.37 21.44
C GLU A 185 -17.72 9.41 20.26
N LEU A 186 -17.53 9.86 19.01
CA LEU A 186 -17.67 9.02 17.81
C LEU A 186 -16.42 8.16 17.51
N LYS A 187 -15.36 8.31 18.33
CA LYS A 187 -14.13 7.56 18.22
C LYS A 187 -14.41 6.08 18.50
N ARG A 188 -14.16 5.20 17.54
CA ARG A 188 -14.17 3.75 17.80
C ARG A 188 -12.83 3.37 18.43
N HIS A 189 -12.77 3.36 19.76
CA HIS A 189 -11.56 3.07 20.55
C HIS A 189 -10.93 1.68 20.31
N SER A 190 -11.59 0.77 19.59
CA SER A 190 -11.23 -0.65 19.54
C SER A 190 -10.28 -1.09 18.40
N ILE A 191 -9.81 -0.18 17.53
CA ILE A 191 -9.09 -0.63 16.32
C ILE A 191 -7.57 -0.81 16.52
N ASN A 192 -6.94 -0.17 17.51
CA ASN A 192 -5.47 -0.06 17.55
C ASN A 192 -4.71 -0.91 18.59
N ALA A 193 -5.37 -1.79 19.35
CA ALA A 193 -4.72 -2.51 20.45
C ALA A 193 -3.71 -3.61 20.02
N LYS A 194 -3.73 -4.11 18.76
CA LYS A 194 -2.96 -5.31 18.38
C LYS A 194 -1.97 -5.15 17.23
N GLY A 195 -1.60 -3.93 16.85
CA GLY A 195 -0.63 -3.70 15.77
C GLY A 195 -1.06 -4.28 14.42
N VAL A 196 -2.36 -4.55 14.26
CA VAL A 196 -2.92 -5.08 13.02
C VAL A 196 -2.97 -3.96 11.99
N ALA A 197 -2.49 -4.31 10.82
CA ALA A 197 -2.64 -3.59 9.59
C ALA A 197 -4.11 -3.24 9.27
N VAL A 198 -4.60 -2.10 9.75
CA VAL A 198 -5.91 -1.57 9.36
C VAL A 198 -5.91 -1.32 7.85
N ALA A 199 -6.98 -1.75 7.17
CA ALA A 199 -7.19 -1.49 5.75
C ALA A 199 -7.29 0.02 5.51
N LEU A 200 -6.75 0.51 4.39
CA LEU A 200 -6.74 1.94 4.06
C LEU A 200 -8.15 2.54 4.12
N GLU A 201 -9.16 1.82 3.64
CA GLU A 201 -10.56 2.25 3.69
C GLU A 201 -11.09 2.52 5.10
N LYS A 202 -10.72 1.69 6.08
CA LYS A 202 -11.10 1.94 7.48
C LYS A 202 -10.41 3.18 8.03
N LEU A 203 -9.17 3.44 7.63
CA LEU A 203 -8.46 4.66 8.02
C LEU A 203 -9.06 5.89 7.34
N ARG A 204 -9.49 5.80 6.08
CA ARG A 204 -10.21 6.86 5.37
C ARG A 204 -11.54 7.16 6.03
N ALA A 205 -12.33 6.14 6.36
CA ALA A 205 -13.60 6.31 7.07
C ALA A 205 -13.44 7.03 8.42
N GLU A 206 -12.35 6.75 9.14
CA GLU A 206 -12.03 7.46 10.39
C GLU A 206 -11.57 8.90 10.11
N ALA A 207 -10.68 9.10 9.13
CA ALA A 207 -10.16 10.42 8.78
C ALA A 207 -11.25 11.38 8.30
N ARG A 208 -12.33 10.88 7.67
CA ARG A 208 -13.51 11.69 7.28
C ARG A 208 -14.23 12.34 8.47
N LYS A 209 -14.10 11.78 9.68
CA LYS A 209 -14.67 12.35 10.90
C LYS A 209 -13.75 13.35 11.59
N CYS A 210 -12.58 13.59 11.00
CA CYS A 210 -11.53 14.39 11.57
C CYS A 210 -11.26 15.62 10.71
N VAL A 211 -10.66 16.64 11.33
CA VAL A 211 -10.02 17.76 10.63
C VAL A 211 -8.50 17.66 10.76
N LEU A 212 -7.77 18.22 9.80
CA LEU A 212 -6.32 18.19 9.79
C LEU A 212 -5.75 19.46 10.42
N LEU A 213 -5.05 19.32 11.54
CA LEU A 213 -4.46 20.43 12.30
C LEU A 213 -2.94 20.26 12.47
N CYS A 214 -2.19 21.36 12.58
CA CYS A 214 -0.80 21.28 13.03
C CYS A 214 -0.76 21.05 14.55
N SER A 215 0.41 20.65 15.08
CA SER A 215 0.55 20.34 16.51
C SER A 215 0.12 21.49 17.43
N ASN A 216 0.38 22.74 17.05
CA ASN A 216 -0.02 23.91 17.85
C ASN A 216 -1.53 24.13 17.81
N CYS A 217 -2.12 24.26 16.61
CA CYS A 217 -3.56 24.45 16.48
C CYS A 217 -4.37 23.26 17.02
N HIS A 218 -3.81 22.05 16.99
CA HIS A 218 -4.43 20.89 17.63
C HIS A 218 -4.54 21.07 19.15
N ALA A 219 -3.44 21.49 19.81
CA ALA A 219 -3.43 21.76 21.24
C ALA A 219 -4.35 22.93 21.59
N GLU A 220 -4.31 24.03 20.82
CA GLU A 220 -5.18 25.20 21.01
C GLU A 220 -6.68 24.84 20.89
N VAL A 221 -7.03 23.94 19.97
CA VAL A 221 -8.42 23.46 19.84
C VAL A 221 -8.81 22.55 21.01
N GLU A 222 -7.92 21.65 21.47
CA GLU A 222 -8.16 20.81 22.65
C GLU A 222 -8.38 21.66 23.91
N ASP A 223 -7.60 22.74 24.06
CA ASP A 223 -7.72 23.71 25.15
C ASP A 223 -8.84 24.75 24.92
N ARG A 224 -9.61 24.62 23.84
CA ARG A 224 -10.73 25.52 23.45
C ARG A 224 -10.32 26.98 23.29
N MET A 225 -9.05 27.25 23.01
CA MET A 225 -8.53 28.59 22.72
C MET A 225 -8.90 29.05 21.30
N VAL A 226 -9.00 28.11 20.36
CA VAL A 226 -9.31 28.39 18.95
C VAL A 226 -10.45 27.49 18.47
N SER A 227 -11.38 28.07 17.70
CA SER A 227 -12.47 27.32 17.06
C SER A 227 -12.08 26.84 15.66
N ILE A 228 -12.54 25.65 15.29
CA ILE A 228 -12.35 25.11 13.94
C ILE A 228 -13.27 25.86 12.95
N PRO A 229 -12.76 26.34 11.80
CA PRO A 229 -13.57 27.02 10.79
C PRO A 229 -14.71 26.13 10.25
N ALA A 230 -15.89 26.73 10.04
CA ALA A 230 -17.02 26.05 9.42
C ALA A 230 -16.64 25.59 7.99
N GLY A 231 -16.85 24.30 7.68
CA GLY A 231 -16.53 23.72 6.37
C GLY A 231 -15.14 23.09 6.24
N ALA A 232 -14.35 23.02 7.32
CA ALA A 232 -13.01 22.42 7.33
C ALA A 232 -12.96 20.87 7.29
N GLN A 233 -14.11 20.20 7.18
CA GLN A 233 -14.16 18.74 7.06
C GLN A 233 -13.48 18.29 5.77
N ALA A 234 -12.75 17.18 5.84
CA ALA A 234 -12.13 16.56 4.67
C ALA A 234 -13.19 16.23 3.63
N ARG A 235 -13.31 17.07 2.58
CA ARG A 235 -14.24 16.83 1.47
C ARG A 235 -13.89 15.51 0.80
N SER A 236 -14.92 14.71 0.48
CA SER A 236 -14.75 13.51 -0.32
C SER A 236 -14.01 13.83 -1.61
N PRO A 237 -13.01 13.03 -2.03
CA PRO A 237 -12.60 13.06 -3.41
C PRO A 237 -13.80 12.61 -4.26
N GLY A 238 -14.24 13.49 -5.16
CA GLY A 238 -15.17 13.13 -6.24
C GLY A 238 -14.50 12.20 -7.24
#